data_AF-A0A6I5QZR1-F1
#
_entry.id   AF-A0A6I5QZR1-F1
#
_cell.length_a   1.000
_cell.length_b   1.000
_cell.length_c   1.000
_cell.angle_alpha   90.00
_cell.angle_beta   90.00
_cell.angle_gamma   90.00
#
_symmetry.space_group_name_H-M   'P 1'
#
loop_
_entity.id
_entity.type
_entity.pdbx_description
1 polymer ?
#
loop_
_entity_poly.entity_id
_entity_poly.type
_entity_poly.pdbx_seq_one_letter_code
_entity_poly.pdbx_strand_id
1 'polypeptide(L)'
;MIFANLVWPSLYLVEQINTWWIVGISLLIESFCLLWLTQEKIWKVGLMTLVMNLLSTLIGMISIPLSGIVWELIATITIHPIFGWGTFNPVTWIVSCILAALLNAAIEMMSLIWIFKISWAAKIFWGLVFANGITVSIAFRAVLVTPLGST
;
A
#
# COMPACT_ATOMS: atom_id res chain seq x y z
N MET A 1 -11.04 26.68 13.22
CA MET A 1 -11.07 26.51 11.75
C MET A 1 -9.64 26.52 11.18
N ILE A 2 -8.79 25.55 11.54
CA ILE A 2 -7.42 25.41 11.00
C ILE A 2 -7.19 24.00 10.42
N PHE A 3 -7.99 23.01 10.82
CA PHE A 3 -7.89 21.63 10.32
C PHE A 3 -8.52 21.36 8.94
N ALA A 4 -9.29 22.30 8.39
CA ALA A 4 -9.95 22.12 7.08
C ALA A 4 -9.00 22.31 5.88
N ASN A 5 -7.81 22.89 6.10
CA ASN A 5 -6.80 23.16 5.06
C ASN A 5 -5.55 22.27 5.19
N LEU A 6 -5.55 21.31 6.11
CA LEU A 6 -4.47 20.32 6.23
C LEU A 6 -4.65 19.29 5.11
N VAL A 7 -4.08 19.62 3.94
CA VAL A 7 -3.91 18.67 2.83
C VAL A 7 -3.10 17.50 3.37
N TRP A 8 -3.57 16.28 3.10
CA TRP A 8 -3.04 14.98 3.55
C TRP A 8 -1.51 14.84 3.67
N PRO A 9 -0.65 15.46 2.81
CA PRO A 9 0.80 15.42 2.99
C PRO A 9 1.29 16.01 4.33
N SER A 10 0.57 17.00 4.88
CA SER A 10 0.96 17.68 6.12
C SER A 10 0.63 16.90 7.39
N LEU A 11 -0.33 15.97 7.35
CA LEU A 11 -0.62 15.04 8.46
C LEU A 11 0.47 13.97 8.60
N TYR A 12 1.10 13.55 7.51
CA TYR A 12 2.22 12.60 7.55
C TYR A 12 3.52 13.17 8.14
N LEU A 13 3.67 14.49 8.11
CA LEU A 13 4.86 15.16 8.63
C LEU A 13 4.85 15.32 10.16
N VAL A 14 3.70 15.13 10.82
CA VAL A 14 3.54 15.61 12.19
C VAL A 14 3.94 14.61 13.28
N GLU A 15 3.78 13.28 13.16
CA GLU A 15 4.14 12.41 14.29
C GLU A 15 4.44 10.97 13.86
N GLN A 16 5.66 10.50 14.19
CA GLN A 16 6.12 9.13 13.96
C GLN A 16 5.35 8.16 14.84
N ILE A 17 4.27 7.60 14.30
CA ILE A 17 3.62 6.40 14.85
C ILE A 17 4.72 5.33 15.03
N ASN A 18 4.71 4.61 16.15
CA ASN A 18 5.51 3.40 16.33
C ASN A 18 5.03 2.33 15.33
N THR A 19 5.50 2.42 14.08
CA THR A 19 5.04 1.62 12.92
C THR A 19 5.74 0.28 12.83
N TRP A 20 6.75 0.01 13.66
CA TRP A 20 7.56 -1.21 13.60
C TRP A 20 6.73 -2.50 13.75
N TRP A 21 5.69 -2.49 14.59
CA TRP A 21 4.80 -3.65 14.73
C TRP A 21 3.92 -3.86 13.49
N ILE A 22 3.52 -2.79 12.81
CA ILE A 22 2.75 -2.86 11.55
C ILE A 22 3.63 -3.45 10.45
N VAL A 23 4.88 -3.00 10.36
CA VAL A 23 5.88 -3.56 9.43
C VAL A 23 6.09 -5.05 9.70
N GLY A 24 6.27 -5.43 10.97
CA GLY A 24 6.42 -6.83 11.36
C GLY A 24 5.22 -7.69 10.97
N ILE A 25 3.99 -7.22 11.22
CA ILE A 25 2.77 -7.92 10.83
C ILE A 25 2.63 -8.02 9.30
N SER A 26 2.94 -6.95 8.55
CA SER A 26 2.92 -6.98 7.08
C SER A 26 3.85 -8.05 6.54
N LEU A 27 5.11 -8.06 7.02
CA LEU A 27 6.09 -9.06 6.61
C LEU A 27 5.62 -10.48 6.93
N LEU A 28 4.96 -10.70 8.08
CA LEU A 28 4.39 -12.01 8.41
C LEU A 28 3.27 -12.40 7.46
N ILE A 29 2.30 -11.51 7.22
CA ILE A 29 1.17 -11.77 6.32
C ILE A 29 1.67 -12.14 4.92
N GLU A 30 2.60 -11.37 4.38
CA GLU A 30 3.16 -11.64 3.05
C GLU A 30 4.02 -12.90 3.03
N SER A 31 4.81 -13.16 4.07
CA SER A 31 5.57 -14.41 4.18
C SER A 31 4.64 -15.63 4.17
N PHE A 32 3.53 -15.58 4.91
CA PHE A 32 2.53 -16.66 4.88
C PHE A 32 1.86 -16.80 3.52
N CYS A 33 1.50 -15.67 2.89
CA CYS A 33 0.90 -15.64 1.55
C CYS A 33 1.83 -16.32 0.53
N LEU A 34 3.12 -15.96 0.53
CA LEU A 34 4.11 -16.51 -0.39
C LEU A 34 4.47 -17.96 -0.08
N LEU A 35 4.57 -18.34 1.20
CA LEU A 35 4.73 -19.73 1.60
C LEU A 35 3.61 -20.60 1.00
N TRP A 36 2.37 -20.13 1.12
CA TRP A 36 1.20 -20.83 0.60
C TRP A 36 1.18 -20.89 -0.94
N LEU A 37 1.55 -19.80 -1.62
CA LEU A 37 1.44 -19.68 -3.07
C LEU A 37 2.61 -20.30 -3.86
N THR A 38 3.82 -20.21 -3.31
CA THR A 38 5.06 -20.65 -3.98
C THR A 38 5.53 -22.04 -3.51
N GLN A 39 5.14 -22.48 -2.31
CA GLN A 39 5.63 -23.71 -1.67
C GLN A 39 7.16 -23.80 -1.55
N GLU A 40 7.83 -22.65 -1.54
CA GLU A 40 9.28 -22.56 -1.39
C GLU A 40 9.71 -22.76 0.06
N LYS A 41 11.01 -23.00 0.28
CA LYS A 41 11.57 -23.16 1.62
C LYS A 41 11.38 -21.88 2.44
N ILE A 42 11.05 -22.02 3.72
CA ILE A 42 10.72 -20.88 4.61
C ILE A 42 11.80 -19.79 4.67
N TRP A 43 13.09 -20.17 4.67
CA TRP A 43 14.18 -19.21 4.66
C TRP A 43 14.23 -18.41 3.34
N LYS A 44 13.91 -19.06 2.22
CA LYS A 44 13.89 -18.44 0.89
C LYS A 44 12.71 -17.48 0.78
N VAL A 45 11.55 -17.86 1.32
CA VAL A 45 10.38 -16.98 1.38
C VAL A 45 10.65 -15.77 2.27
N GLY A 46 11.24 -15.96 3.45
CA GLY A 46 11.62 -14.83 4.30
C GLY A 46 12.53 -13.83 3.59
N LEU A 47 13.52 -14.33 2.83
CA LEU A 47 14.38 -13.48 2.00
C LEU A 47 13.61 -12.80 0.86
N MET A 48 12.72 -13.51 0.17
CA MET A 48 11.85 -12.94 -0.86
C MET A 48 11.03 -11.78 -0.31
N THR A 49 10.34 -11.99 0.82
CA THR A 49 9.48 -10.99 1.45
C THR A 49 10.27 -9.76 1.85
N LEU A 50 11.43 -9.92 2.48
CA LEU A 50 12.29 -8.79 2.85
C LEU A 50 12.74 -7.98 1.63
N VAL A 51 13.23 -8.66 0.58
CA VAL A 51 13.76 -7.99 -0.61
C VAL A 51 12.64 -7.30 -1.39
N MET A 52 11.49 -7.94 -1.57
CA MET A 52 10.38 -7.34 -2.30
C MET A 52 9.81 -6.14 -1.55
N ASN A 53 9.64 -6.21 -0.23
CA ASN A 53 9.16 -5.10 0.58
C ASN A 53 10.12 -3.92 0.55
N LEU A 54 11.42 -4.20 0.61
CA LEU A 54 12.44 -3.16 0.55
C LEU A 54 12.36 -2.41 -0.79
N LEU A 55 12.29 -3.16 -1.90
CA LEU A 55 12.20 -2.58 -3.24
C LEU A 55 10.88 -1.86 -3.48
N SER A 56 9.77 -2.47 -3.06
CA SER A 56 8.43 -1.90 -3.19
C SER A 56 8.27 -0.64 -2.32
N THR A 57 8.90 -0.59 -1.15
CA THR A 57 8.99 0.64 -0.33
C THR A 57 9.81 1.72 -1.03
N LEU A 58 11.01 1.41 -1.52
CA LEU A 58 11.89 2.37 -2.17
C LEU A 58 11.27 2.98 -3.43
N ILE A 59 10.69 2.13 -4.28
CA ILE A 59 10.03 2.57 -5.51
C ILE A 59 8.67 3.20 -5.18
N GLY A 60 7.94 2.65 -4.22
CA GLY A 60 6.64 3.09 -3.73
C GLY A 60 6.65 4.50 -3.18
N MET A 61 7.74 4.90 -2.52
CA MET A 61 7.95 6.25 -1.98
C MET A 61 7.72 7.36 -3.02
N ILE A 62 8.01 7.08 -4.30
CA ILE A 62 7.82 8.02 -5.41
C ILE A 62 6.57 7.66 -6.21
N SER A 63 6.42 6.39 -6.56
CA SER A 63 5.38 5.93 -7.49
C SER A 63 3.96 5.99 -6.91
N ILE A 64 3.76 5.73 -5.61
CA ILE A 64 2.44 5.80 -4.98
C ILE A 64 1.94 7.25 -4.92
N PRO A 65 2.71 8.24 -4.43
CA PRO A 65 2.30 9.64 -4.49
C PRO A 65 2.00 10.13 -5.91
N LEU A 66 2.83 9.76 -6.89
CA LEU A 66 2.59 10.09 -8.30
C LEU A 66 1.28 9.48 -8.80
N SER A 67 0.99 8.22 -8.45
CA SER A 67 -0.27 7.57 -8.81
C SER A 67 -1.48 8.29 -8.21
N GLY A 68 -1.37 8.79 -6.97
CA GLY A 68 -2.38 9.59 -6.33
C GLY A 68 -2.63 10.92 -7.07
N ILE A 69 -1.57 11.64 -7.45
CA ILE A 69 -1.70 12.89 -8.21
C ILE A 69 -2.39 12.63 -9.57
N VAL A 70 -1.96 11.59 -10.29
CA VAL A 70 -2.56 11.22 -11.58
C VAL A 70 -4.04 10.87 -11.39
N TRP A 71 -4.37 10.09 -10.37
CA TRP A 71 -5.75 9.71 -10.07
C TRP A 71 -6.61 10.92 -9.72
N GLU A 72 -6.12 11.86 -8.90
CA GLU A 72 -6.86 13.08 -8.56
C GLU A 72 -7.16 13.95 -9.78
N LEU A 73 -6.22 14.04 -10.73
CA LEU A 73 -6.46 14.73 -12.01
C LEU A 73 -7.56 14.04 -12.83
N ILE A 74 -7.53 12.71 -12.90
CA ILE A 74 -8.57 11.92 -13.61
C ILE A 74 -9.93 12.09 -12.93
N ALA A 75 -9.98 11.99 -11.60
CA ALA A 75 -11.20 12.13 -10.82
C ALA A 75 -11.82 13.52 -10.97
N THR A 76 -10.98 14.57 -11.02
CA THR A 76 -11.42 15.96 -11.27
C THR A 76 -12.12 16.11 -12.62
N ILE A 77 -11.64 15.40 -13.64
CA ILE A 77 -12.22 15.48 -15.00
C ILE A 77 -13.47 14.59 -15.14
N THR A 78 -13.52 13.47 -14.42
CA THR A 78 -14.53 12.42 -14.65
C THR A 78 -15.60 12.34 -13.56
N ILE A 79 -15.22 12.31 -12.29
CA ILE A 79 -16.12 12.04 -11.15
C ILE A 79 -16.76 13.33 -10.65
N HIS A 80 -15.96 14.38 -10.50
CA HIS A 80 -16.41 15.67 -10.00
C HIS A 80 -17.58 16.28 -10.78
N PRO A 81 -17.58 16.29 -12.13
CA PRO A 81 -18.69 16.86 -12.89
C PRO A 81 -19.98 16.04 -12.79
N ILE A 82 -19.88 14.74 -12.55
CA ILE A 82 -21.03 13.82 -12.52
C ILE A 82 -21.73 13.87 -11.16
N PHE A 83 -20.97 13.87 -10.07
CA PHE A 83 -21.52 13.77 -8.72
C PHE A 83 -21.52 15.09 -7.94
N GLY A 84 -20.83 16.13 -8.43
CA GLY A 84 -20.65 17.40 -7.73
C GLY A 84 -19.84 17.26 -6.43
N TRP A 85 -19.14 16.15 -6.25
CA TRP A 85 -18.35 15.86 -5.05
C TRP A 85 -17.02 16.60 -5.07
N GLY A 86 -16.50 16.92 -3.88
CA GLY A 86 -15.15 17.46 -3.72
C GLY A 86 -14.06 16.40 -3.92
N THR A 87 -12.80 16.86 -3.96
CA THR A 87 -11.59 16.08 -4.30
C THR A 87 -11.35 14.94 -3.32
N PHE A 88 -11.78 15.13 -2.07
CA PHE A 88 -11.67 14.16 -1.00
C PHE A 88 -13.03 13.51 -0.73
N ASN A 89 -13.45 12.59 -1.61
CA ASN A 89 -14.67 11.80 -1.43
C ASN A 89 -14.34 10.30 -1.22
N PRO A 90 -15.27 9.50 -0.69
CA PRO A 90 -15.01 8.09 -0.39
C PRO A 90 -14.58 7.28 -1.63
N VAL A 91 -15.08 7.62 -2.82
CA VAL A 91 -14.73 6.92 -4.07
C VAL A 91 -13.29 7.21 -4.46
N THR A 92 -12.83 8.46 -4.41
CA THR A 92 -11.44 8.80 -4.74
C THR A 92 -10.46 8.12 -3.79
N TRP A 93 -10.84 8.00 -2.51
CA TRP A 93 -10.08 7.27 -1.50
C TRP A 93 -9.98 5.78 -1.77
N ILE A 94 -11.12 5.11 -2.00
CA ILE A 94 -11.13 3.67 -2.28
C ILE A 94 -10.28 3.36 -3.51
N VAL A 95 -10.41 4.15 -4.58
CA VAL A 95 -9.62 3.94 -5.79
C VAL A 95 -8.14 4.19 -5.54
N SER A 96 -7.78 5.22 -4.76
CA SER A 96 -6.38 5.47 -4.39
C SER A 96 -5.77 4.29 -3.63
N CYS A 97 -6.50 3.70 -2.68
CA CYS A 97 -6.06 2.51 -1.95
C CYS A 97 -5.88 1.30 -2.89
N ILE A 98 -6.81 1.09 -3.81
CA ILE A 98 -6.74 0.01 -4.80
C ILE A 98 -5.53 0.21 -5.72
N LEU A 99 -5.33 1.42 -6.25
CA LEU A 99 -4.20 1.75 -7.12
C LEU A 99 -2.87 1.57 -6.40
N ALA A 100 -2.77 2.01 -5.14
CA ALA A 100 -1.58 1.81 -4.32
C ALA A 100 -1.28 0.31 -4.12
N ALA A 101 -2.28 -0.50 -3.76
CA ALA A 101 -2.10 -1.94 -3.57
C ALA A 101 -1.71 -2.66 -4.88
N LEU A 102 -2.32 -2.28 -6.01
CA LEU A 102 -1.97 -2.82 -7.33
C LEU A 102 -0.54 -2.45 -7.74
N LEU A 103 -0.16 -1.20 -7.54
CA LEU A 103 1.17 -0.71 -7.88
C LEU A 103 2.24 -1.37 -7.01
N ASN A 104 1.98 -1.52 -5.70
CA ASN A 104 2.88 -2.20 -4.78
C ASN A 104 3.06 -3.67 -5.17
N ALA A 105 1.96 -4.39 -5.39
CA ALA A 105 1.99 -5.78 -5.83
C ALA A 105 2.67 -5.98 -7.19
N ALA A 106 2.56 -4.99 -8.10
CA ALA A 106 3.27 -5.03 -9.39
C ALA A 106 4.78 -4.98 -9.17
N ILE A 107 5.27 -4.08 -8.32
CA ILE A 107 6.70 -3.97 -8.00
C ILE A 107 7.21 -5.24 -7.31
N GLU A 108 6.43 -5.79 -6.36
CA GLU A 108 6.77 -7.02 -5.66
C GLU A 108 6.84 -8.22 -6.60
N MET A 109 5.85 -8.35 -7.50
CA MET A 109 5.83 -9.40 -8.50
C MET A 109 7.02 -9.28 -9.47
N MET A 110 7.36 -8.07 -9.90
CA MET A 110 8.54 -7.83 -10.73
C MET A 110 9.83 -8.19 -9.99
N SER A 111 9.91 -7.90 -8.69
CA SER A 111 11.04 -8.28 -7.83
C SER A 111 11.18 -9.80 -7.75
N LEU A 112 10.07 -10.53 -7.58
CA LEU A 112 10.04 -11.99 -7.58
C LEU A 112 10.51 -12.60 -8.91
N ILE A 113 10.06 -12.03 -10.04
CA ILE A 113 10.43 -12.52 -11.38
C ILE A 113 11.91 -12.25 -11.66
N TRP A 114 12.39 -11.03 -11.38
CA TRP A 114 13.74 -10.63 -11.80
C TRP A 114 14.84 -11.14 -10.87
N ILE A 115 14.61 -11.12 -9.56
CA ILE A 115 15.64 -11.47 -8.56
C ILE A 115 15.56 -12.96 -8.24
N PHE A 116 14.37 -13.46 -7.91
CA PHE A 116 14.18 -14.82 -7.43
C PHE A 116 13.79 -15.82 -8.53
N LYS A 117 13.64 -15.35 -9.77
CA LYS A 117 13.32 -16.16 -10.96
C LYS A 117 12.02 -16.96 -10.79
N ILE A 118 11.05 -16.43 -10.05
CA ILE A 118 9.72 -17.01 -9.94
C ILE A 118 8.94 -16.71 -11.22
N SER A 119 8.34 -17.74 -11.82
CA SER A 119 7.50 -17.57 -13.00
C SER A 119 6.28 -16.70 -12.70
N TRP A 120 5.87 -15.89 -13.68
CA TRP A 120 4.64 -15.13 -13.54
C TRP A 120 3.44 -16.06 -13.33
N ALA A 121 2.61 -15.73 -12.34
CA ALA A 121 1.33 -16.40 -12.11
C ALA A 121 0.32 -15.43 -11.51
N ALA A 122 -0.86 -15.34 -12.12
CA ALA A 122 -1.94 -14.46 -11.66
C ALA A 122 -2.32 -14.68 -10.20
N LYS A 123 -2.31 -15.94 -9.72
CA LYS A 123 -2.57 -16.28 -8.32
C LYS A 123 -1.58 -15.64 -7.34
N ILE A 124 -0.32 -15.48 -7.75
CA ILE A 124 0.72 -14.85 -6.92
C ILE A 124 0.47 -13.35 -6.89
N PHE A 125 0.26 -12.74 -8.06
CA PHE A 125 -0.04 -11.31 -8.16
C PHE A 125 -1.28 -10.91 -7.33
N TRP A 126 -2.40 -11.61 -7.51
CA TRP A 126 -3.61 -11.31 -6.73
C TRP A 126 -3.47 -11.64 -5.24
N GLY A 127 -2.66 -12.64 -4.89
CA GLY A 127 -2.29 -12.91 -3.50
C GLY A 127 -1.51 -11.75 -2.87
N LEU A 128 -0.57 -11.15 -3.59
CA LEU A 128 0.18 -9.97 -3.16
C LEU A 128 -0.74 -8.73 -3.05
N VAL A 129 -1.64 -8.51 -4.01
CA VAL A 129 -2.64 -7.42 -3.93
C VAL A 129 -3.51 -7.57 -2.68
N PHE A 130 -3.97 -8.78 -2.40
CA PHE A 130 -4.79 -9.07 -1.22
C PHE A 130 -4.02 -8.87 0.09
N ALA A 131 -2.79 -9.37 0.17
CA ALA A 131 -1.92 -9.16 1.33
C ALA A 131 -1.68 -7.66 1.60
N ASN A 132 -1.32 -6.91 0.56
CA ASN A 132 -1.16 -5.46 0.62
C ASN A 132 -2.44 -4.75 1.07
N GLY A 133 -3.62 -5.15 0.57
CA GLY A 133 -4.90 -4.61 1.00
C GLY A 133 -5.20 -4.84 2.48
N ILE A 134 -4.84 -6.02 3.02
CA ILE A 134 -4.94 -6.30 4.46
C ILE A 134 -4.02 -5.39 5.25
N THR A 135 -2.75 -5.26 4.84
CA THR A 135 -1.78 -4.39 5.52
C THR A 135 -2.25 -2.94 5.56
N VAL A 136 -2.74 -2.41 4.43
CA VAL A 136 -3.31 -1.05 4.35
C VAL A 136 -4.49 -0.90 5.31
N SER A 137 -5.36 -1.90 5.39
CA SER A 137 -6.52 -1.89 6.30
C SER A 137 -6.10 -1.89 7.78
N ILE A 138 -5.06 -2.66 8.13
CA ILE A 138 -4.49 -2.68 9.49
C ILE A 138 -3.88 -1.32 9.83
N ALA A 139 -3.08 -0.75 8.92
CA ALA A 139 -2.47 0.56 9.10
C ALA A 139 -3.53 1.66 9.26
N PHE A 140 -4.57 1.64 8.42
CA PHE A 140 -5.68 2.57 8.49
C PHE A 140 -6.41 2.46 9.84
N ARG A 141 -6.72 1.24 10.29
CA ARG A 141 -7.37 1.01 11.60
C ARG A 141 -6.49 1.48 12.76
N ALA A 142 -5.18 1.26 12.70
CA ALA A 142 -4.25 1.73 13.72
C ALA A 142 -4.29 3.26 13.86
N VAL A 143 -4.30 3.98 12.74
CA VAL A 143 -4.42 5.45 12.72
C VAL A 143 -5.76 5.91 13.33
N LEU A 144 -6.86 5.18 13.10
CA LEU A 144 -8.17 5.54 13.67
C LEU A 144 -8.27 5.30 15.19
N VAL A 145 -7.63 4.25 15.71
CA VAL A 145 -7.73 3.86 17.13
C VAL A 145 -6.76 4.65 18.03
N THR A 146 -5.59 5.00 17.50
CA THR A 146 -4.63 5.89 18.14
C THR A 146 -4.58 7.20 17.37
N PRO A 147 -5.49 8.16 17.65
CA PRO A 147 -5.44 9.47 17.03
C PRO A 147 -4.15 10.20 17.45
N LEU A 148 -3.54 10.88 16.47
CA LEU A 148 -2.35 11.72 16.66
C LEU A 148 -2.56 12.68 17.86
N GLY A 149 -1.59 12.74 18.78
CA GLY A 149 -1.61 13.64 19.94
C GLY A 149 -2.00 13.07 21.32
N SER A 150 -1.89 11.75 21.58
CA SER A 150 -2.11 11.18 22.94
C SER A 150 -0.85 10.71 23.67
N THR A 151 0.31 11.32 23.40
CA THR A 151 1.51 11.25 24.25
C THR A 151 2.16 12.61 24.36
#